data_AF-A0A9D5ZTY1-F1
#
_entry.id   AF-A0A9D5ZTY1-F1
#
_cell.length_a   1.000
_cell.length_b   1.000
_cell.length_c   1.000
_cell.angle_alpha   90.00
_cell.angle_beta   90.00
_cell.angle_gamma   90.00
#
_symmetry.space_group_name_H-M   'P 1'
#
loop_
_entity.id
_entity.type
_entity.pdbx_description
1 polymer ?
#
loop_
_entity_poly.entity_id
_entity_poly.type
_entity_poly.pdbx_seq_one_letter_code
_entity_poly.pdbx_strand_id
1 'polypeptide(L)'
;MRIYILILILLLSSPVFAKEPYKDIETYGKCSPIIEGNNNKTTVNCYDIDPRANNQLNELLDKNLKLSQSLNKNLELLQKIKEAEEWAKRYHDLEESLKAMGDDDTDAKNALGLIKEGELDKAGAILDKILKKQESQGDKTAENQYNRGQLFLMQYKPLDALPHLEKALHVLIMPHLKEKPNLLIP
;
A
#
# COMPACT_ATOMS: atom_id res chain seq x y z
N MET A 1 37.45 -26.85 32.09
CA MET A 1 36.62 -26.43 33.25
C MET A 1 36.34 -24.92 33.32
N ARG A 2 36.55 -24.14 32.24
CA ARG A 2 36.22 -22.69 32.21
C ARG A 2 35.00 -22.33 31.34
N ILE A 3 34.51 -23.27 30.53
CA ILE A 3 33.35 -23.07 29.64
C ILE A 3 32.02 -23.26 30.39
N TYR A 4 31.97 -24.14 31.39
CA TYR A 4 30.74 -24.43 32.14
C TYR A 4 30.29 -23.28 33.06
N ILE A 5 31.20 -22.37 33.45
CA ILE A 5 30.87 -21.23 34.31
C ILE A 5 30.11 -20.13 33.53
N LEU A 6 30.37 -19.99 32.22
CA LEU A 6 29.66 -19.01 31.37
C LEU A 6 28.22 -19.44 31.05
N ILE A 7 27.95 -20.75 30.97
CA ILE A 7 26.61 -21.29 30.69
C ILE A 7 25.71 -21.20 31.93
N LEU A 8 26.26 -21.24 33.15
CA LEU A 8 25.48 -21.18 34.38
C LEU A 8 24.93 -19.77 34.69
N ILE A 9 25.56 -18.70 34.17
CA ILE A 9 25.16 -17.30 34.43
C ILE A 9 23.99 -16.87 33.53
N LEU A 10 23.81 -17.52 32.37
CA LEU A 10 22.74 -17.22 31.41
C LEU A 10 21.35 -17.79 31.78
N LEU A 11 21.25 -18.61 32.81
CA LEU A 11 19.99 -19.27 33.21
C LEU A 11 19.24 -18.59 34.37
N LEU A 12 19.70 -17.44 34.86
CA LEU A 12 19.09 -16.74 36.01
C LEU A 12 18.40 -15.41 35.68
N SER A 13 18.36 -14.99 34.41
CA SER A 13 17.60 -13.81 33.99
C SER A 13 16.19 -14.20 33.53
N SER A 14 15.30 -14.53 34.46
CA SER A 14 13.87 -14.49 34.17
C SER A 14 13.45 -13.02 34.04
N PRO A 15 12.82 -12.61 32.92
CA PRO A 15 12.19 -11.30 32.86
C PRO A 15 11.05 -11.29 33.86
N VAL A 16 11.18 -10.48 34.92
CA VAL A 16 10.04 -10.07 35.74
C VAL A 16 9.14 -9.25 34.81
N PHE A 17 8.05 -9.86 34.34
CA PHE A 17 6.96 -9.12 33.74
C PHE A 17 6.33 -8.27 34.84
N ALA A 18 6.81 -7.04 34.98
CA ALA A 18 6.09 -6.02 35.72
C ALA A 18 4.74 -5.83 35.01
N LYS A 19 3.66 -6.17 35.71
CA LYS A 19 2.29 -5.86 35.28
C LYS A 19 2.19 -4.33 35.24
N GLU A 20 2.04 -3.75 34.06
CA GLU A 20 1.87 -2.29 33.94
C GLU A 20 0.73 -1.83 34.86
N PRO A 21 0.91 -0.73 35.62
CA PRO A 21 -0.15 -0.19 36.44
C PRO A 21 -1.33 0.19 35.54
N TYR A 22 -2.51 -0.31 35.91
CA TYR A 22 -3.79 0.03 35.28
C TYR A 22 -3.92 1.56 35.29
N LYS A 23 -3.94 2.17 34.09
CA LYS A 23 -4.03 3.62 33.92
C LYS A 23 -5.46 4.04 34.29
N ASP A 24 -5.62 4.69 35.43
CA ASP A 24 -6.89 5.29 35.82
C ASP A 24 -7.35 6.25 34.72
N ILE A 25 -8.54 5.98 34.17
CA ILE A 25 -9.17 6.85 33.18
C ILE A 25 -9.85 7.97 33.97
N GLU A 26 -9.24 9.16 33.99
CA GLU A 26 -9.91 10.35 34.52
C GLU A 26 -11.02 10.77 33.55
N THR A 27 -12.25 10.77 34.03
CA THR A 27 -13.43 11.11 33.23
C THR A 27 -14.03 12.40 33.77
N TYR A 28 -14.10 13.43 32.94
CA TYR A 28 -14.63 14.74 33.34
C TYR A 28 -16.07 14.92 32.84
N GLY A 29 -16.96 15.40 33.71
CA GLY A 29 -18.35 15.71 33.38
C GLY A 29 -19.37 14.80 34.09
N LYS A 30 -20.66 14.97 33.75
CA LYS A 30 -21.76 14.21 34.36
C LYS A 30 -21.85 12.75 33.91
N CYS A 31 -21.04 12.31 32.94
CA CYS A 31 -21.06 10.97 32.39
C CYS A 31 -19.69 10.33 32.47
N SER A 32 -19.64 9.10 32.98
CA SER A 32 -18.41 8.32 33.10
C SER A 32 -18.54 6.99 32.35
N PRO A 33 -17.55 6.59 31.52
CA PRO A 33 -17.46 5.25 30.97
C PRO A 33 -17.27 4.20 32.07
N ILE A 34 -17.96 3.08 31.92
CA ILE A 34 -17.81 1.86 32.71
C ILE A 34 -17.35 0.77 31.74
N ILE A 35 -16.18 0.17 32.00
CA ILE A 35 -15.68 -0.97 31.25
C ILE A 35 -16.09 -2.23 31.99
N GLU A 36 -17.09 -2.96 31.48
CA GLU A 36 -17.43 -4.27 32.04
C GLU A 36 -16.42 -5.32 31.54
N GLY A 37 -15.83 -6.04 32.50
CA GLY A 37 -14.70 -6.96 32.28
C GLY A 37 -14.94 -8.05 31.23
N ASN A 38 -13.81 -8.55 30.71
CA ASN A 38 -13.61 -9.66 29.76
C ASN A 38 -14.08 -9.45 28.32
N ASN A 39 -15.00 -8.51 28.06
CA ASN A 39 -15.64 -8.35 26.74
C ASN A 39 -15.29 -7.01 26.05
N ASN A 40 -14.52 -6.14 26.71
CA ASN A 40 -14.28 -4.74 26.30
C ASN A 40 -15.55 -3.93 25.99
N LYS A 41 -16.72 -4.34 26.51
CA LYS A 41 -17.96 -3.59 26.34
C LYS A 41 -17.90 -2.37 27.25
N THR A 42 -17.81 -1.20 26.63
CA THR A 42 -17.83 0.09 27.34
C THR A 42 -19.25 0.61 27.34
N THR A 43 -19.84 0.75 28.53
CA THR A 43 -21.09 1.48 28.73
C THR A 43 -20.77 2.86 29.30
N VAL A 44 -21.68 3.80 29.18
CA VAL A 44 -21.58 5.15 29.75
C VAL A 44 -22.65 5.27 30.82
N ASN A 45 -22.27 5.74 32.00
CA ASN A 45 -23.18 6.05 33.08
C ASN A 45 -23.21 7.56 33.32
N CYS A 46 -24.37 8.18 33.15
CA CYS A 46 -24.59 9.59 33.42
C CYS A 46 -25.30 9.80 34.76
N TYR A 47 -24.66 10.54 35.67
CA TYR A 47 -25.23 10.93 36.96
C TYR A 47 -26.44 11.86 36.77
N ASP A 48 -27.44 11.71 37.66
CA ASP A 48 -28.71 12.45 37.65
C ASP A 48 -29.59 12.24 36.40
N ILE A 49 -29.42 11.14 35.67
CA ILE A 49 -30.29 10.73 34.55
C ILE A 49 -31.14 9.50 34.93
N ASP A 50 -32.42 9.48 34.51
CA ASP A 50 -33.30 8.31 34.68
C ASP A 50 -32.62 7.06 34.07
N PRO A 51 -32.54 5.92 34.81
CA PRO A 51 -31.86 4.74 34.34
C PRO A 51 -32.34 4.21 32.97
N ARG A 52 -33.63 4.39 32.64
CA ARG A 52 -34.17 3.99 31.33
C ARG A 52 -33.62 4.87 30.21
N ALA A 53 -33.49 6.17 30.46
CA ALA A 53 -32.87 7.10 29.50
C ALA A 53 -31.38 6.80 29.34
N ASN A 54 -30.67 6.48 30.42
CA ASN A 54 -29.25 6.08 30.35
C ASN A 54 -29.06 4.75 29.59
N ASN A 55 -29.98 3.80 29.73
CA ASN A 55 -29.98 2.57 28.93
C ASN A 55 -30.21 2.85 27.43
N GLN A 56 -31.18 3.70 27.11
CA GLN A 56 -31.42 4.13 25.73
C GLN A 56 -30.20 4.83 25.11
N LEU A 57 -29.52 5.69 25.86
CA LEU A 57 -28.27 6.31 25.44
C LEU A 57 -27.22 5.25 25.06
N ASN A 58 -27.01 4.25 25.91
CA ASN A 58 -26.04 3.18 25.64
C ASN A 58 -26.39 2.35 24.41
N GLU A 59 -27.68 2.07 24.17
CA GLU A 59 -28.12 1.41 22.93
C GLU A 59 -27.84 2.26 21.68
N LEU A 60 -28.07 3.58 21.76
CA LEU A 60 -27.78 4.49 20.66
C LEU A 60 -26.27 4.60 20.38
N LEU A 61 -25.45 4.69 21.43
CA LEU A 61 -23.99 4.72 21.31
C LEU A 61 -23.45 3.42 20.69
N ASP A 62 -23.93 2.25 21.12
CA ASP A 62 -23.54 0.96 20.55
C ASP A 62 -23.94 0.85 19.06
N LYS A 63 -25.16 1.27 18.71
CA LYS A 63 -25.60 1.32 17.30
C LYS A 63 -24.74 2.25 16.46
N ASN A 64 -24.44 3.45 16.98
CA ASN A 64 -23.62 4.43 16.26
C ASN A 64 -22.19 3.91 16.04
N LEU A 65 -21.57 3.35 17.08
CA LEU A 65 -20.24 2.75 16.99
C LEU A 65 -20.18 1.64 15.94
N LYS A 66 -21.17 0.74 15.92
CA LYS A 66 -21.28 -0.33 14.91
C LYS A 66 -21.43 0.22 13.50
N LEU A 67 -22.25 1.26 13.31
CA LEU A 67 -22.41 1.93 12.03
C LEU A 67 -21.11 2.57 11.55
N SER A 68 -20.40 3.31 12.41
CA SER A 68 -19.10 3.91 12.08
C SER A 68 -18.05 2.87 11.72
N GLN A 69 -17.98 1.76 12.45
CA GLN A 69 -17.07 0.65 12.13
C GLN A 69 -17.41 0.01 10.78
N SER A 70 -18.70 -0.22 10.49
CA SER A 70 -19.13 -0.74 9.20
C SER A 70 -18.81 0.22 8.06
N LEU A 71 -19.01 1.52 8.26
CA LEU A 71 -18.69 2.55 7.27
C LEU A 71 -17.19 2.57 6.97
N ASN A 72 -16.34 2.56 8.01
CA ASN A 72 -14.88 2.53 7.83
C ASN A 72 -14.40 1.29 7.08
N LYS A 73 -14.95 0.11 7.42
CA LYS A 73 -14.66 -1.14 6.69
C LYS A 73 -15.07 -1.05 5.22
N ASN A 74 -16.23 -0.43 4.93
CA ASN A 74 -16.69 -0.24 3.57
C ASN A 74 -15.76 0.71 2.80
N LEU A 75 -15.29 1.80 3.43
CA LEU A 75 -14.33 2.73 2.80
C LEU A 75 -12.99 2.06 2.51
N GLU A 76 -12.45 1.28 3.46
CA GLU A 76 -11.22 0.52 3.25
C GLU A 76 -11.37 -0.51 2.13
N LEU A 77 -12.51 -1.22 2.08
CA LEU A 77 -12.80 -2.17 1.02
C LEU A 77 -12.89 -1.49 -0.34
N LEU A 78 -13.59 -0.35 -0.44
CA LEU A 78 -13.69 0.42 -1.68
C LEU A 78 -12.32 0.90 -2.16
N GLN A 79 -11.45 1.33 -1.25
CA GLN A 79 -10.08 1.70 -1.59
C GLN A 79 -9.29 0.50 -2.15
N LYS A 80 -9.37 -0.66 -1.49
CA LYS A 80 -8.72 -1.89 -1.97
C LYS A 80 -9.22 -2.35 -3.33
N ILE A 81 -10.53 -2.21 -3.59
CA ILE A 81 -11.10 -2.50 -4.91
C ILE A 81 -10.50 -1.57 -5.97
N LYS A 82 -10.44 -0.27 -5.69
CA LYS A 82 -9.83 0.70 -6.60
C LYS A 82 -8.35 0.38 -6.88
N GLU A 83 -7.57 0.05 -5.86
CA GLU A 83 -6.17 -0.35 -6.02
C GLU A 83 -6.03 -1.62 -6.88
N ALA A 84 -6.92 -2.60 -6.70
CA ALA A 84 -6.95 -3.82 -7.52
C ALA A 84 -7.35 -3.54 -8.98
N GLU A 85 -8.31 -2.66 -9.22
CA GLU A 85 -8.71 -2.22 -10.57
C GLU A 85 -7.57 -1.48 -11.27
N GLU A 86 -6.89 -0.57 -10.58
CA GLU A 86 -5.71 0.12 -11.11
C GLU A 86 -4.57 -0.86 -11.42
N TRP A 87 -4.34 -1.84 -10.55
CA TRP A 87 -3.36 -2.90 -10.79
C TRP A 87 -3.71 -3.74 -12.03
N ALA A 88 -4.98 -4.16 -12.15
CA ALA A 88 -5.46 -4.95 -13.29
C ALA A 88 -5.36 -4.17 -14.59
N LYS A 89 -5.69 -2.87 -14.57
CA LYS A 89 -5.51 -2.00 -15.72
C LYS A 89 -4.04 -1.95 -16.15
N ARG A 90 -3.10 -1.76 -15.22
CA ARG A 90 -1.65 -1.73 -15.53
C ARG A 90 -1.17 -3.05 -16.11
N TYR A 91 -1.66 -4.17 -15.57
CA TYR A 91 -1.38 -5.50 -16.11
C TYR A 91 -1.80 -5.61 -17.58
N HIS A 92 -3.04 -5.19 -17.91
CA HIS A 92 -3.56 -5.26 -19.27
C HIS A 92 -2.82 -4.31 -20.22
N ASP A 93 -2.59 -3.05 -19.81
CA ASP A 93 -1.83 -2.08 -20.61
C ASP A 93 -0.43 -2.63 -20.96
N LEU A 94 0.25 -3.25 -19.97
CA LEU A 94 1.58 -3.83 -20.15
C LEU A 94 1.55 -5.08 -21.05
N GLU A 95 0.54 -5.94 -20.90
CA GLU A 95 0.35 -7.09 -21.77
C GLU A 95 0.12 -6.67 -23.23
N GLU A 96 -0.70 -5.65 -23.48
CA GLU A 96 -0.96 -5.14 -24.82
C GLU A 96 0.30 -4.54 -25.45
N SER A 97 1.03 -3.69 -24.72
CA SER A 97 2.26 -3.09 -25.23
C SER A 97 3.33 -4.13 -25.55
N LEU A 98 3.51 -5.14 -24.69
CA LEU A 98 4.46 -6.22 -24.94
C LEU A 98 4.09 -7.07 -26.17
N LYS A 99 2.80 -7.31 -26.41
CA LYS A 99 2.32 -7.98 -27.63
C LYS A 99 2.54 -7.11 -28.88
N ALA A 100 2.36 -5.80 -28.77
CA ALA A 100 2.53 -4.85 -29.88
C ALA A 100 3.98 -4.68 -30.33
N MET A 101 4.97 -5.06 -29.51
CA MET A 101 6.38 -5.06 -29.92
C MET A 101 6.71 -6.06 -31.04
N GLY A 102 5.83 -7.03 -31.30
CA GLY A 102 5.89 -7.94 -32.44
C GLY A 102 6.32 -9.36 -32.07
N ASP A 103 5.89 -10.33 -32.87
CA ASP A 103 6.09 -11.75 -32.56
C ASP A 103 7.55 -12.22 -32.60
N ASP A 104 8.43 -11.48 -33.28
CA ASP A 104 9.85 -11.84 -33.37
C ASP A 104 10.68 -11.32 -32.18
N ASP A 105 10.11 -10.47 -31.31
CA ASP A 105 10.79 -9.97 -30.13
C ASP A 105 10.73 -10.99 -28.97
N THR A 106 11.73 -11.86 -28.97
CA THR A 106 11.90 -12.89 -27.94
C THR A 106 12.01 -12.34 -26.51
N ASP A 107 12.57 -11.14 -26.31
CA ASP A 107 12.67 -10.54 -24.98
C ASP A 107 11.29 -10.05 -24.51
N ALA A 108 10.50 -9.42 -25.38
CA ALA A 108 9.13 -9.00 -25.06
C ALA A 108 8.23 -10.21 -24.70
N LYS A 109 8.34 -11.30 -25.46
CA LYS A 109 7.62 -12.57 -25.16
C LYS A 109 8.00 -13.16 -23.82
N ASN A 110 9.30 -13.17 -23.49
CA ASN A 110 9.78 -13.67 -22.21
C ASN A 110 9.31 -12.80 -21.04
N ALA A 111 9.37 -11.48 -21.17
CA ALA A 111 8.85 -10.57 -20.15
C ALA A 111 7.36 -10.80 -19.90
N LEU A 112 6.56 -10.96 -20.97
CA LEU A 112 5.14 -11.24 -20.85
C LEU A 112 4.85 -12.59 -20.17
N GLY A 113 5.62 -13.64 -20.50
CA GLY A 113 5.53 -14.94 -19.82
C GLY A 113 5.75 -14.81 -18.31
N LEU A 114 6.82 -14.12 -17.91
CA LEU A 114 7.14 -13.88 -16.50
C LEU A 114 6.07 -13.05 -15.78
N ILE A 115 5.48 -12.05 -16.46
CA ILE A 115 4.36 -11.28 -15.90
C ILE A 115 3.15 -12.18 -15.62
N LYS A 116 2.83 -13.10 -16.54
CA LYS A 116 1.73 -14.07 -16.38
C LYS A 116 1.98 -15.06 -15.23
N GLU A 117 3.23 -15.38 -14.98
CA GLU A 117 3.67 -16.25 -13.87
C GLU A 117 3.75 -15.51 -12.52
N GLY A 118 3.56 -14.19 -12.51
CA GLY A 118 3.72 -13.35 -11.31
C GLY A 118 5.18 -13.04 -10.94
N GLU A 119 6.12 -13.39 -11.81
CA GLU A 119 7.57 -13.22 -11.64
C GLU A 119 8.00 -11.79 -12.04
N LEU A 120 7.38 -10.78 -11.41
CA LEU A 120 7.50 -9.38 -11.81
C LEU A 120 8.94 -8.84 -11.75
N ASP A 121 9.76 -9.29 -10.78
CA ASP A 121 11.16 -8.86 -10.70
C ASP A 121 12.00 -9.40 -11.87
N LYS A 122 11.77 -10.65 -12.27
CA LYS A 122 12.43 -11.25 -13.45
C LYS A 122 11.97 -10.57 -14.73
N ALA A 123 10.68 -10.28 -14.86
CA ALA A 123 10.16 -9.52 -15.99
C ALA A 123 10.81 -8.12 -16.07
N GLY A 124 11.00 -7.46 -14.92
CA GLY A 124 11.69 -6.18 -14.83
C GLY A 124 13.12 -6.23 -15.36
N ALA A 125 13.87 -7.29 -15.03
CA ALA A 125 15.21 -7.48 -15.56
C ALA A 125 15.24 -7.65 -17.10
N ILE A 126 14.23 -8.29 -17.68
CA ILE A 126 14.09 -8.38 -19.14
C ILE A 126 13.76 -7.02 -19.75
N LEU A 127 12.84 -6.25 -19.15
CA LEU A 127 12.54 -4.89 -19.61
C LEU A 127 13.78 -3.97 -19.53
N ASP A 128 14.60 -4.11 -18.48
CA ASP A 128 15.87 -3.38 -18.34
C ASP A 128 16.85 -3.74 -19.46
N LYS A 129 16.87 -5.00 -19.90
CA LYS A 129 17.67 -5.45 -21.06
C LYS A 129 17.16 -4.84 -22.37
N ILE A 130 15.84 -4.78 -22.57
CA ILE A 130 15.24 -4.14 -23.76
C ILE A 130 15.62 -2.65 -23.81
N LEU A 131 15.51 -1.94 -22.69
CA LEU A 131 15.87 -0.53 -22.59
C LEU A 131 17.34 -0.28 -22.94
N LYS A 132 18.27 -1.10 -22.42
CA LYS A 132 19.70 -0.99 -22.74
C LYS A 132 20.01 -1.18 -24.22
N LYS A 133 19.25 -2.03 -24.93
CA LYS A 133 19.40 -2.19 -26.39
C LYS A 133 18.93 -0.94 -27.14
N GLN A 134 17.86 -0.30 -26.67
CA GLN A 134 17.23 0.85 -27.33
C GLN A 134 17.96 2.17 -27.13
N GLU A 135 18.73 2.34 -26.04
CA GLU A 135 19.64 3.48 -25.87
C GLU A 135 20.58 3.67 -27.08
N SER A 136 20.80 2.61 -27.88
CA SER A 136 21.60 2.64 -29.11
C SER A 136 20.79 2.81 -30.43
N GLN A 137 19.45 2.74 -30.40
CA GLN A 137 18.61 2.63 -31.62
C GLN A 137 17.44 3.63 -31.73
N GLY A 138 17.21 4.48 -30.72
CA GLY A 138 16.39 5.69 -30.81
C GLY A 138 14.86 5.49 -30.81
N ASP A 139 14.33 4.50 -31.52
CA ASP A 139 12.89 4.29 -31.65
C ASP A 139 12.32 3.37 -30.55
N LYS A 140 11.17 3.78 -29.97
CA LYS A 140 10.41 3.13 -28.88
C LYS A 140 10.93 3.27 -27.44
N THR A 141 11.93 4.13 -27.19
CA THR A 141 12.44 4.38 -25.83
C THR A 141 11.34 4.85 -24.86
N ALA A 142 10.40 5.69 -25.31
CA ALA A 142 9.35 6.21 -24.45
C ALA A 142 8.40 5.13 -23.91
N GLU A 143 7.90 4.27 -24.81
CA GLU A 143 6.95 3.20 -24.49
C GLU A 143 7.59 2.19 -23.54
N ASN A 144 8.84 1.80 -23.78
CA ASN A 144 9.51 0.84 -22.90
C ASN A 144 9.91 1.43 -21.55
N GLN A 145 10.21 2.72 -21.48
CA GLN A 145 10.38 3.40 -20.20
C GLN A 145 9.05 3.43 -19.44
N TYR A 146 7.94 3.70 -20.13
CA TYR A 146 6.61 3.66 -19.53
C TYR A 146 6.29 2.26 -19.00
N ASN A 147 6.48 1.21 -19.81
CA ASN A 147 6.28 -0.19 -19.43
C ASN A 147 7.07 -0.56 -18.17
N ARG A 148 8.33 -0.14 -18.08
CA ARG A 148 9.17 -0.41 -16.90
C ARG A 148 8.65 0.30 -15.65
N GLY A 149 8.19 1.54 -15.79
CA GLY A 149 7.54 2.29 -14.71
C GLY A 149 6.22 1.64 -14.25
N GLN A 150 5.39 1.20 -15.19
CA GLN A 150 4.14 0.49 -14.89
C GLN A 150 4.39 -0.78 -14.08
N LEU A 151 5.41 -1.56 -14.45
CA LEU A 151 5.78 -2.77 -13.72
C LEU A 151 6.23 -2.47 -12.28
N PHE A 152 7.00 -1.39 -12.06
CA PHE A 152 7.34 -0.97 -10.70
C PHE A 152 6.12 -0.54 -9.87
N LEU A 153 5.13 0.12 -10.48
CA LEU A 153 3.88 0.45 -9.82
C LEU A 153 3.07 -0.80 -9.45
N MET A 154 3.05 -1.82 -10.32
CA MET A 154 2.46 -3.13 -10.01
C MET A 154 3.15 -3.85 -8.85
N GLN A 155 4.43 -3.54 -8.60
CA GLN A 155 5.20 -4.05 -7.46
C GLN A 155 5.07 -3.20 -6.19
N TYR A 156 4.23 -2.16 -6.19
CA TYR A 156 4.14 -1.17 -5.12
C TYR A 156 5.47 -0.47 -4.82
N LYS A 157 6.29 -0.23 -5.86
CA LYS A 157 7.57 0.49 -5.80
C LYS A 157 7.46 1.85 -6.53
N PRO A 158 6.67 2.82 -6.03
CA PRO A 158 6.40 4.06 -6.76
C PRO A 158 7.65 4.94 -6.94
N LEU A 159 8.58 4.93 -5.97
CA LEU A 159 9.80 5.71 -6.06
C LEU A 159 10.72 5.20 -7.18
N ASP A 160 10.76 3.88 -7.39
CA ASP A 160 11.53 3.28 -8.47
C ASP A 160 10.86 3.50 -9.84
N ALA A 161 9.52 3.65 -9.87
CA ALA A 161 8.78 3.95 -11.09
C ALA A 161 9.05 5.37 -11.62
N LEU A 162 9.19 6.35 -10.73
CA LEU A 162 9.34 7.78 -11.07
C LEU A 162 10.37 8.05 -12.18
N PRO A 163 11.64 7.64 -12.08
CA PRO A 163 12.64 7.95 -13.10
C PRO A 163 12.30 7.36 -14.48
N HIS A 164 11.57 6.24 -14.53
CA HIS A 164 11.15 5.62 -15.79
C HIS A 164 9.97 6.38 -16.41
N LEU A 165 8.97 6.75 -15.60
CA LEU A 165 7.83 7.53 -16.06
C LEU A 165 8.24 8.93 -16.52
N GLU A 166 9.20 9.56 -15.83
CA GLU A 166 9.77 10.84 -16.23
C GLU A 166 10.48 10.74 -17.57
N LYS A 167 11.33 9.72 -17.77
CA LYS A 167 11.99 9.48 -19.07
C LYS A 167 11.00 9.24 -20.20
N ALA A 168 9.95 8.44 -19.94
CA ALA A 168 8.89 8.22 -20.91
C ALA A 168 8.22 9.52 -21.33
N LEU A 169 7.85 10.35 -20.35
CA LEU A 169 7.23 11.66 -20.59
C LEU A 169 8.18 12.61 -21.34
N HIS A 170 9.45 12.64 -20.95
CA HIS A 170 10.47 13.47 -21.58
C HIS A 170 10.61 13.16 -23.07
N VAL A 171 10.71 11.88 -23.44
CA VAL A 171 10.81 11.44 -24.84
C VAL A 171 9.56 11.82 -25.64
N LEU A 172 8.37 11.73 -25.04
CA LEU A 172 7.11 12.09 -25.71
C LEU A 172 6.92 13.61 -25.90
N ILE A 173 7.36 14.43 -24.94
CA ILE A 173 7.04 15.87 -24.92
C ILE A 173 8.13 16.74 -25.56
N MET A 174 9.41 16.40 -25.39
CA MET A 174 10.52 17.24 -25.84
C MET A 174 10.57 17.53 -27.35
N PRO A 175 10.21 16.61 -28.25
CA PRO A 175 10.13 16.92 -29.69
C PRO A 175 9.13 18.04 -29.97
N HIS A 176 7.97 18.03 -29.29
CA HIS A 176 6.90 19.02 -29.48
C HIS A 176 7.21 20.38 -28.85
N LEU A 177 7.96 20.41 -27.73
CA LEU A 177 8.39 21.68 -27.10
C LEU A 177 9.45 22.42 -27.92
N LYS A 178 10.32 21.70 -28.64
CA LYS A 178 11.31 22.31 -29.55
C LYS A 178 10.65 22.95 -30.78
N GLU A 179 9.52 22.42 -31.24
CA GLU A 179 8.77 22.98 -32.36
C GLU A 179 7.87 24.17 -31.97
N LYS A 180 7.50 24.31 -30.69
CA LYS A 180 6.68 25.43 -30.18
C LYS A 180 7.20 25.96 -28.84
N PRO A 181 8.31 26.72 -28.82
CA PRO A 181 8.91 27.22 -27.58
C PRO A 181 8.05 28.24 -26.80
N ASN A 182 6.96 28.77 -27.37
CA ASN A 182 6.13 29.81 -26.75
C ASN A 182 4.91 29.30 -25.96
N LEU A 183 4.78 27.99 -25.70
CA LEU A 183 3.67 27.43 -24.90
C LEU A 183 3.89 27.49 -23.38
N LEU A 184 4.98 28.13 -22.93
CA LEU A 184 5.36 28.28 -21.53
C LEU A 184 5.53 29.75 -21.14
N ILE A 185 4.55 30.61 -21.41
CA ILE A 185 4.35 31.86 -20.66
C ILE A 185 2.83 32.08 -20.52
N PRO A 186 2.29 32.28 -19.30
CA PRO A 186 0.89 32.63 -19.09
C PRO A 186 0.52 33.99 -19.69
#